data_AF-A0A6F8XSF6-F1
#
_entry.id   AF-A0A6F8XSF6-F1
#
_cell.length_a   1.000
_cell.length_b   1.000
_cell.length_c   1.000
_cell.angle_alpha   90.00
_cell.angle_beta   90.00
_cell.angle_gamma   90.00
#
_symmetry.space_group_name_H-M   'P 1'
#
loop_
_entity.id
_entity.type
_entity.pdbx_description
1 polymer ?
#
loop_
_entity_poly.entity_id
_entity_poly.type
_entity_poly.pdbx_seq_one_letter_code
_entity_poly.pdbx_strand_id
1 'polypeptide(L)'
;MAVDDRQATSVAGVFAAGEATGVGGADLATVEGRIAGLAAAASLGAATPDDRALRRRRTTLRAFAAALHRAYPVPEALLDLCGDDTLVCRCEEVDAGAIRHAVEELGAAEARTVKLLARPGMGWCQGRVCGFATACLTARYAGRPLAEPDLQAFAQRPIATPIPLAALADLADG
;
A
#
# COMPACT_ATOMS: atom_id res chain seq x y z
N MET A 1 -8.52 -4.76 -0.95
CA MET A 1 -8.46 -6.00 -1.75
C MET A 1 -8.02 -7.12 -0.82
N ALA A 2 -8.81 -8.18 -0.68
CA ALA A 2 -8.44 -9.33 0.15
C ALA A 2 -7.69 -10.37 -0.70
N VAL A 3 -6.80 -11.14 -0.08
CA VAL A 3 -6.03 -12.22 -0.73
C VAL A 3 -6.18 -13.49 0.08
N ASP A 4 -6.57 -14.59 -0.57
CA ASP A 4 -6.85 -15.86 0.10
C ASP A 4 -5.62 -16.79 0.22
N ASP A 5 -5.87 -17.99 0.75
CA ASP A 5 -4.85 -19.03 0.93
C ASP A 5 -4.34 -19.66 -0.38
N ARG A 6 -4.95 -19.36 -1.51
CA ARG A 6 -4.46 -19.72 -2.85
C ARG A 6 -3.85 -18.53 -3.57
N GLN A 7 -3.67 -17.41 -2.87
CA GLN A 7 -3.16 -16.17 -3.43
C GLN A 7 -4.09 -15.55 -4.49
N ALA A 8 -5.35 -15.98 -4.53
CA ALA A 8 -6.39 -15.35 -5.32
C ALA A 8 -6.84 -14.08 -4.60
N THR A 9 -6.99 -13.01 -5.36
CA THR A 9 -7.53 -11.76 -4.83
C THR A 9 -9.06 -11.80 -4.85
N SER A 10 -9.70 -10.81 -4.22
CA SER A 10 -11.14 -10.58 -4.37
C SER A 10 -11.58 -10.21 -5.79
N VAL A 11 -10.65 -9.97 -6.73
CA VAL A 11 -10.93 -9.74 -8.15
C VAL A 11 -10.68 -11.04 -8.91
N ALA A 12 -11.72 -11.54 -9.59
CA ALA A 12 -11.65 -12.80 -10.33
C ALA A 12 -10.54 -12.77 -11.39
N GLY A 13 -9.77 -13.85 -11.47
CA GLY A 13 -8.65 -13.97 -12.41
C GLY A 13 -7.39 -13.18 -12.01
N VAL A 14 -7.42 -12.43 -10.90
CA VAL A 14 -6.27 -11.68 -10.40
C VAL A 14 -5.71 -12.37 -9.16
N PHE A 15 -4.41 -12.62 -9.17
CA PHE A 15 -3.65 -13.26 -8.09
C PHE A 15 -2.56 -12.31 -7.60
N ALA A 16 -2.23 -12.38 -6.31
CA ALA A 16 -1.22 -11.52 -5.70
C ALA A 16 -0.29 -12.33 -4.80
N ALA A 17 1.00 -12.03 -4.83
CA ALA A 17 2.02 -12.74 -4.06
C ALA A 17 3.14 -11.79 -3.63
N GLY A 18 3.92 -12.19 -2.62
CA GLY A 18 5.05 -11.42 -2.13
C GLY A 18 4.59 -10.19 -1.35
N GLU A 19 5.36 -9.11 -1.44
CA GLU A 19 5.18 -7.93 -0.57
C GLU A 19 3.84 -7.22 -0.77
N ALA A 20 3.21 -7.39 -1.93
CA ALA A 20 1.83 -6.94 -2.16
C ALA A 20 0.80 -7.61 -1.22
N THR A 21 1.18 -8.72 -0.59
CA THR A 21 0.37 -9.48 0.38
C THR A 21 0.89 -9.39 1.82
N GLY A 22 1.93 -8.58 2.04
CA GLY A 22 2.59 -8.37 3.33
C GLY A 22 4.10 -8.53 3.24
N VAL A 23 4.84 -7.80 4.08
CA VAL A 23 6.31 -7.85 4.11
C VAL A 23 6.77 -9.10 4.87
N GLY A 24 7.45 -10.03 4.20
CA GLY A 24 7.95 -11.24 4.87
C GLY A 24 9.21 -11.88 4.28
N GLY A 25 9.89 -11.16 3.38
CA GLY A 25 11.17 -11.57 2.80
C GLY A 25 11.06 -12.44 1.55
N ALA A 26 12.20 -12.61 0.88
CA ALA A 26 12.31 -13.25 -0.44
C ALA A 26 11.82 -14.71 -0.46
N ASP A 27 12.10 -15.47 0.60
CA ASP A 27 11.66 -16.87 0.72
C ASP A 27 10.14 -16.97 0.75
N LEU A 28 9.48 -16.10 1.53
CA LEU A 28 8.01 -16.07 1.59
C LEU A 28 7.44 -15.69 0.23
N ALA A 29 7.97 -14.62 -0.38
CA ALA A 29 7.52 -14.13 -1.67
C ALA A 29 7.65 -15.19 -2.78
N THR A 30 8.73 -15.97 -2.77
CA THR A 30 8.94 -17.07 -3.72
C THR A 30 7.90 -18.17 -3.56
N VAL A 31 7.59 -18.56 -2.32
CA VAL A 31 6.58 -19.59 -2.03
C VAL A 31 5.18 -19.11 -2.41
N GLU A 32 4.85 -17.87 -2.08
CA GLU A 32 3.58 -17.24 -2.46
C GLU A 32 3.43 -17.14 -3.98
N GLY A 33 4.50 -16.75 -4.68
CA GLY A 33 4.51 -16.71 -6.15
C GLY A 33 4.24 -18.06 -6.79
N ARG A 34 4.81 -19.14 -6.23
CA ARG A 34 4.50 -20.51 -6.69
C ARG A 34 3.03 -20.88 -6.47
N ILE A 35 2.48 -20.57 -5.30
CA ILE A 35 1.06 -20.84 -5.00
C ILE A 35 0.16 -20.05 -5.96
N ALA A 36 0.44 -18.76 -6.15
CA ALA A 36 -0.30 -17.89 -7.07
C ALA A 36 -0.25 -18.41 -8.52
N GLY A 37 0.93 -18.81 -9.00
CA GLY A 37 1.10 -19.35 -10.34
C GLY A 37 0.34 -20.66 -10.56
N LEU A 38 0.36 -21.57 -9.58
CA LEU A 38 -0.42 -22.80 -9.63
C LEU A 38 -1.93 -22.50 -9.62
N ALA A 39 -2.39 -21.59 -8.76
CA ALA A 39 -3.79 -21.21 -8.71
C ALA A 39 -4.27 -20.54 -10.00
N ALA A 40 -3.44 -19.68 -10.60
CA ALA A 40 -3.70 -19.06 -11.89
C ALA A 40 -3.80 -20.09 -13.01
N ALA A 41 -2.84 -21.02 -13.10
CA ALA A 41 -2.87 -22.09 -14.10
C ALA A 41 -4.11 -22.99 -13.95
N ALA A 42 -4.45 -23.38 -12.72
CA ALA A 42 -5.64 -24.17 -12.43
C ALA A 42 -6.93 -23.43 -12.82
N SER A 43 -7.00 -22.10 -12.63
CA SER A 43 -8.15 -21.28 -13.02
C SER A 43 -8.40 -21.25 -14.54
N LEU A 44 -7.36 -21.55 -15.32
CA LEU A 44 -7.40 -21.68 -16.79
C LEU A 44 -7.63 -23.12 -17.25
N GLY A 45 -7.90 -24.05 -16.32
CA GLY A 45 -8.16 -25.46 -16.62
C GLY A 45 -6.91 -26.33 -16.77
N ALA A 46 -5.72 -25.84 -16.44
CA ALA A 46 -4.51 -26.64 -16.47
C ALA A 46 -4.46 -27.63 -15.28
N ALA A 47 -3.95 -28.83 -15.51
CA ALA A 47 -3.62 -29.76 -14.43
C ALA A 47 -2.37 -29.25 -13.67
N THR A 48 -2.50 -29.07 -12.36
CA THR A 48 -1.43 -28.52 -11.52
C THR A 48 -1.01 -29.50 -10.41
N PRO A 49 0.29 -29.54 -10.03
CA PRO A 49 0.75 -30.31 -8.88
C PRO A 49 0.05 -29.94 -7.56
N ASP A 50 0.09 -30.85 -6.58
CA ASP A 50 -0.34 -30.55 -5.20
C ASP A 50 0.60 -29.51 -4.57
N ASP A 51 0.02 -28.46 -4.01
CA ASP A 51 0.69 -27.32 -3.38
C ASP A 51 0.57 -27.33 -1.85
N ARG A 52 0.09 -28.43 -1.23
CA ARG A 52 -0.01 -28.56 0.23
C ARG A 52 1.32 -28.29 0.95
N ALA A 53 2.43 -28.78 0.42
CA ALA A 53 3.76 -28.53 0.98
C ALA A 53 4.13 -27.05 0.93
N LEU A 54 3.81 -26.36 -0.17
CA LEU A 54 4.03 -24.92 -0.34
C LEU A 54 3.22 -24.11 0.67
N ARG A 55 1.92 -24.43 0.83
CA ARG A 55 1.06 -23.77 1.83
C ARG A 55 1.59 -23.93 3.26
N ARG A 56 2.07 -25.13 3.63
CA ARG A 56 2.70 -25.36 4.95
C ARG A 56 3.95 -24.50 5.12
N ARG A 57 4.84 -24.48 4.13
CA ARG A 57 6.06 -23.65 4.16
C ARG A 57 5.72 -22.16 4.27
N ARG A 58 4.72 -21.69 3.53
CA ARG A 58 4.21 -20.31 3.62
C ARG A 58 3.75 -19.96 5.02
N THR A 59 2.95 -20.83 5.67
CA THR A 59 2.49 -20.60 7.05
C THR A 59 3.66 -20.43 8.01
N THR A 60 4.69 -21.27 7.93
CA THR A 60 5.90 -21.14 8.74
C THR A 60 6.63 -19.82 8.48
N LEU A 61 6.81 -19.44 7.21
CA LEU A 61 7.49 -18.21 6.84
C LEU A 61 6.70 -16.95 7.25
N ARG A 62 5.37 -16.97 7.16
CA ARG A 62 4.50 -15.89 7.68
C ARG A 62 4.62 -15.76 9.19
N ALA A 63 4.65 -16.87 9.92
CA ALA A 63 4.85 -16.84 11.38
C ALA A 63 6.21 -16.22 11.75
N PHE A 64 7.26 -16.55 11.00
CA PHE A 64 8.58 -15.94 11.16
C PHE A 64 8.56 -14.43 10.85
N ALA A 65 7.96 -14.01 9.73
CA ALA A 65 7.82 -12.59 9.39
C ALA A 65 7.05 -11.82 10.47
N ALA A 66 5.96 -12.38 10.99
CA ALA A 66 5.19 -11.79 12.09
C ALA A 66 6.00 -11.71 13.40
N ALA A 67 6.94 -12.63 13.64
CA ALA A 67 7.85 -12.52 14.77
C ALA A 67 8.87 -11.38 14.58
N LEU A 68 9.41 -11.21 13.38
CA LEU A 68 10.32 -10.11 13.05
C LEU A 68 9.64 -8.73 13.21
N HIS A 69 8.43 -8.56 12.68
CA HIS A 69 7.70 -7.30 12.81
C HIS A 69 7.39 -6.93 14.26
N ARG A 70 7.19 -7.94 15.13
CA ARG A 70 7.01 -7.72 16.57
C ARG A 70 8.31 -7.42 17.30
N ALA A 71 9.43 -8.00 16.85
CA ALA A 71 10.74 -7.76 17.45
C ALA A 71 11.31 -6.39 17.07
N TYR A 72 10.97 -5.88 15.88
CA TYR A 72 11.47 -4.63 15.32
C TYR A 72 10.32 -3.70 14.87
N PRO A 73 9.47 -3.22 15.80
CA PRO A 73 8.43 -2.26 15.43
C PRO A 73 9.05 -0.92 15.02
N VAL A 74 8.36 -0.17 14.15
CA VAL A 74 8.70 1.23 13.88
C VAL A 74 8.34 2.06 15.13
N PRO A 75 9.30 2.70 15.81
CA PRO A 75 9.02 3.46 17.02
C PRO A 75 8.14 4.69 16.70
N GLU A 76 7.06 4.87 17.45
CA GLU A 76 6.17 6.02 17.29
C GLU A 76 6.89 7.36 17.52
N ALA A 77 7.89 7.36 18.42
CA ALA A 77 8.75 8.51 18.71
C ALA A 77 9.54 9.02 17.47
N LEU A 78 9.65 8.23 16.39
CA LEU A 78 10.21 8.75 15.14
C LEU A 78 9.39 9.89 14.55
N LEU A 79 8.08 9.96 14.84
CA LEU A 79 7.24 11.09 14.42
C LEU A 79 7.59 12.38 15.15
N ASP A 80 8.21 12.31 16.34
CA ASP A 80 8.65 13.49 17.09
C ASP A 80 9.85 14.19 16.42
N LEU A 81 10.57 13.48 15.55
CA LEU A 81 11.66 14.04 14.74
C LEU A 81 11.14 14.87 13.56
N CYS A 82 9.83 14.81 13.26
CA CYS A 82 9.20 15.50 12.15
C CYS A 82 8.80 16.92 12.59
N GLY A 83 9.69 17.88 12.34
CA GLY A 83 9.38 19.31 12.48
C GLY A 83 8.45 19.83 11.37
N ASP A 84 7.89 21.02 11.54
CA ASP A 84 6.92 21.59 10.58
C ASP A 84 7.50 21.78 9.18
N ASP A 85 8.79 22.09 9.08
CA ASP A 85 9.54 22.25 7.84
C ASP A 85 9.97 20.90 7.21
N THR A 86 9.65 19.77 7.86
CA THR A 86 9.98 18.45 7.35
C THR A 86 9.16 18.16 6.11
N LEU A 87 9.87 17.96 5.01
CA LEU A 87 9.25 17.82 3.71
C LEU A 87 8.70 16.40 3.49
N VAL A 88 7.37 16.28 3.49
CA VAL A 88 6.65 15.00 3.44
C VAL A 88 6.34 14.59 2.00
N CYS A 89 5.85 15.52 1.17
CA CYS A 89 5.59 15.27 -0.25
C CYS A 89 6.58 16.02 -1.14
N ARG A 90 7.52 15.30 -1.74
CA ARG A 90 8.48 15.88 -2.70
C ARG A 90 7.84 16.43 -3.96
N CYS A 91 6.78 15.80 -4.46
CA CYS A 91 6.21 16.17 -5.75
C CYS A 91 5.38 17.45 -5.72
N GLU A 92 4.71 17.73 -4.60
CA GLU A 92 3.85 18.91 -4.42
C GLU A 92 4.44 19.87 -3.38
N GLU A 93 5.67 19.60 -2.93
CA GLU A 93 6.42 20.39 -1.94
C GLU A 93 5.65 20.63 -0.62
N VAL A 94 4.95 19.61 -0.14
CA VAL A 94 4.13 19.67 1.08
C VAL A 94 4.96 19.24 2.29
N ASP A 95 5.14 20.14 3.24
CA ASP A 95 5.77 19.88 4.53
C ASP A 95 4.77 19.38 5.60
N ALA A 96 5.29 18.98 6.76
CA ALA A 96 4.48 18.48 7.87
C ALA A 96 3.60 19.60 8.48
N GLY A 97 4.07 20.85 8.45
CA GLY A 97 3.33 22.01 8.92
C GLY A 97 2.05 22.27 8.11
N ALA A 98 2.10 22.10 6.79
CA ALA A 98 0.94 22.17 5.92
C ALA A 98 -0.09 21.07 6.22
N ILE A 99 0.37 19.86 6.54
CA ILE A 99 -0.50 18.76 6.98
C ILE A 99 -1.15 19.11 8.32
N ARG A 100 -0.36 19.58 9.30
CA ARG A 100 -0.89 20.01 10.60
C ARG A 100 -1.93 21.11 10.45
N HIS A 101 -1.63 22.15 9.68
CA HIS A 101 -2.55 23.25 9.41
C HIS A 101 -3.87 22.75 8.81
N ALA A 102 -3.83 21.82 7.86
CA ALA A 102 -5.03 21.23 7.29
C ALA A 102 -5.89 20.50 8.35
N VAL A 103 -5.26 19.83 9.32
CA VAL A 103 -5.97 19.10 10.37
C VAL A 103 -6.52 20.04 11.45
N GLU A 104 -5.66 20.87 12.03
CA GLU A 104 -5.96 21.67 13.23
C GLU A 104 -6.77 22.93 12.90
N GLU A 105 -6.46 23.61 11.80
CA GLU A 105 -7.08 24.90 11.45
C GLU A 105 -8.22 24.76 10.43
N LEU A 106 -8.11 23.79 9.51
CA LEU A 106 -9.13 23.57 8.46
C LEU A 106 -10.07 22.38 8.78
N GLY A 107 -9.86 21.68 9.89
CA GLY A 107 -10.75 20.61 10.37
C GLY A 107 -10.66 19.30 9.58
N ALA A 108 -9.54 19.01 8.91
CA ALA A 108 -9.36 17.77 8.18
C ALA A 108 -9.18 16.56 9.12
N ALA A 109 -10.26 15.82 9.40
CA ALA A 109 -10.22 14.65 10.29
C ALA A 109 -9.60 13.38 9.67
N GLU A 110 -9.46 13.33 8.34
CA GLU A 110 -9.01 12.14 7.60
C GLU A 110 -8.01 12.47 6.48
N ALA A 111 -7.17 11.49 6.13
CA ALA A 111 -6.10 11.71 5.17
C ALA A 111 -6.59 12.07 3.77
N ARG A 112 -7.80 11.65 3.39
CA ARG A 112 -8.47 12.08 2.16
C ARG A 112 -8.69 13.59 2.13
N THR A 113 -9.18 14.18 3.23
CA THR A 113 -9.43 15.62 3.31
C THR A 113 -8.12 16.41 3.33
N VAL A 114 -7.11 15.93 4.06
CA VAL A 114 -5.75 16.52 3.99
C VAL A 114 -5.20 16.48 2.57
N LYS A 115 -5.34 15.35 1.85
CA LYS A 115 -4.96 15.23 0.43
C LYS A 115 -5.66 16.29 -0.43
N LEU A 116 -6.93 16.60 -0.21
CA LEU A 116 -7.66 17.60 -0.98
C LEU A 116 -7.23 19.04 -0.65
N LEU A 117 -6.97 19.34 0.63
CA LEU A 117 -6.65 20.69 1.10
C LEU A 117 -5.19 21.07 0.89
N ALA A 118 -4.27 20.18 1.24
CA ALA A 118 -2.83 20.42 1.20
C ALA A 118 -2.13 19.75 0.01
N ARG A 119 -2.86 18.97 -0.81
CA ARG A 119 -2.37 18.28 -2.02
C ARG A 119 -1.32 17.16 -1.84
N PRO A 120 -0.99 16.58 -0.66
CA PRO A 120 -0.03 15.49 -0.62
C PRO A 120 -0.53 14.30 -1.48
N GLY A 121 0.40 13.69 -2.21
CA GLY A 121 0.10 12.53 -3.06
C GLY A 121 -0.65 12.84 -4.36
N MET A 122 -0.84 14.11 -4.73
CA MET A 122 -1.41 14.51 -6.02
C MET A 122 -0.39 14.68 -7.15
N GLY A 123 0.91 14.74 -6.82
CA GLY A 123 1.98 14.87 -7.83
C GLY A 123 2.35 13.56 -8.54
N TRP A 124 3.45 13.56 -9.29
CA TRP A 124 3.82 12.46 -10.21
C TRP A 124 3.91 11.07 -9.55
N CYS A 125 4.35 10.99 -8.30
CA CYS A 125 4.44 9.72 -7.57
C CYS A 125 3.08 9.18 -7.09
N GLN A 126 2.00 9.96 -7.20
CA GLN A 126 0.62 9.60 -6.84
C GLN A 126 0.51 8.99 -5.44
N GLY A 127 1.24 9.55 -4.46
CA GLY A 127 1.19 9.12 -3.06
C GLY A 127 1.98 7.85 -2.73
N ARG A 128 2.74 7.26 -3.67
CA ARG A 128 3.57 6.08 -3.41
C ARG A 128 4.60 6.29 -2.30
N VAL A 129 5.17 7.49 -2.26
CA VAL A 129 6.26 7.84 -1.34
C VAL A 129 5.71 8.48 -0.07
N CYS A 130 4.86 9.51 -0.22
CA CYS A 130 4.40 10.32 0.90
C CYS A 130 3.12 9.80 1.56
N GLY A 131 2.38 8.89 0.93
CA GLY A 131 1.01 8.54 1.35
C GLY A 131 0.93 7.92 2.74
N PHE A 132 1.83 6.97 3.05
CA PHE A 132 1.89 6.37 4.38
C PHE A 132 2.25 7.40 5.46
N ALA A 133 3.30 8.21 5.23
CA ALA A 133 3.69 9.26 6.17
C ALA A 133 2.59 10.30 6.38
N THR A 134 1.91 10.71 5.31
CA THR A 134 0.76 11.63 5.37
C THR A 134 -0.36 11.04 6.22
N ALA A 135 -0.70 9.77 6.02
CA ALA A 135 -1.73 9.09 6.82
C ALA A 135 -1.37 9.04 8.31
N CYS A 136 -0.11 8.71 8.65
CA CYS A 136 0.37 8.72 10.03
C CYS A 136 0.31 10.11 10.67
N LEU A 137 0.78 11.15 9.96
CA LEU A 137 0.75 12.52 10.45
C LEU A 137 -0.67 13.04 10.63
N THR A 138 -1.56 12.78 9.68
CA THR A 138 -2.97 13.16 9.79
C THR A 138 -3.62 12.54 11.04
N ALA A 139 -3.44 11.23 11.25
CA ALA A 139 -3.98 10.54 12.41
C ALA A 139 -3.42 11.12 13.73
N ARG A 140 -2.11 11.40 13.76
CA ARG A 140 -1.44 12.01 14.91
C ARG A 140 -1.99 13.40 15.24
N TYR A 141 -2.04 14.32 14.28
CA TYR A 141 -2.54 15.68 14.52
C TYR A 141 -4.04 15.69 14.84
N ALA A 142 -4.80 14.72 14.32
CA ALA A 142 -6.22 14.54 14.66
C ALA A 142 -6.43 13.86 16.03
N GLY A 143 -5.36 13.47 16.74
CA GLY A 143 -5.44 12.85 18.07
C GLY A 143 -6.11 11.48 18.08
N ARG A 144 -6.02 10.71 16.99
CA ARG A 144 -6.68 9.41 16.82
C ARG A 144 -5.75 8.33 16.28
N PRO A 145 -6.03 7.04 16.48
CA PRO A 145 -5.28 5.99 15.83
C PRO A 145 -5.39 6.07 14.31
N LEU A 146 -4.33 5.63 13.63
CA LEU A 146 -4.31 5.42 12.19
C LEU A 146 -5.40 4.40 11.82
N ALA A 147 -6.22 4.73 10.82
CA ALA A 147 -7.30 3.87 10.36
C ALA A 147 -7.08 3.44 8.91
N GLU A 148 -7.64 2.30 8.54
CA GLU A 148 -7.59 1.77 7.16
C GLU A 148 -8.02 2.79 6.08
N PRO A 149 -9.08 3.61 6.28
CA PRO A 149 -9.46 4.65 5.31
C PRO A 149 -8.35 5.67 5.01
N ASP A 150 -7.48 5.97 5.96
CA ASP A 150 -6.37 6.92 5.75
C ASP A 150 -5.35 6.37 4.75
N LEU A 151 -5.06 5.07 4.84
CA LEU A 151 -4.16 4.37 3.92
C LEU A 151 -4.79 4.24 2.53
N GLN A 152 -6.10 3.96 2.48
CA GLN A 152 -6.84 3.81 1.22
C GLN A 152 -6.87 5.10 0.39
N ALA A 153 -6.83 6.27 1.02
CA ALA A 153 -6.78 7.57 0.33
C ALA A 153 -5.60 7.73 -0.64
N PHE A 154 -4.52 6.96 -0.44
CA PHE A 154 -3.31 6.95 -1.30
C PHE A 154 -3.11 5.63 -2.06
N ALA A 155 -3.92 4.61 -1.78
CA ALA A 155 -3.81 3.30 -2.44
C ALA A 155 -4.54 3.27 -3.79
N GLN A 156 -5.66 4.00 -3.94
CA GLN A 156 -6.46 3.98 -5.16
C GLN A 156 -5.84 4.86 -6.25
N ARG A 157 -5.42 4.23 -7.35
CA ARG A 157 -4.78 4.87 -8.50
C ARG A 157 -5.38 4.27 -9.79
N PRO A 158 -6.27 4.99 -10.50
CA PRO A 158 -6.88 4.49 -11.73
C PRO A 158 -5.84 4.15 -12.80
N ILE A 159 -4.75 4.93 -12.87
CA ILE A 159 -3.63 4.67 -13.75
C ILE A 159 -2.39 4.35 -12.90
N ALA A 160 -1.80 3.18 -13.16
CA ALA A 160 -0.68 2.66 -12.38
C ALA A 160 0.61 3.48 -12.48
N THR A 161 0.77 4.30 -13.52
CA THR A 161 1.84 5.31 -13.68
C THR A 161 1.32 6.40 -14.61
N PRO A 162 1.77 7.67 -14.49
CA PRO A 162 1.38 8.68 -15.47
C PRO A 162 1.73 8.25 -16.91
N ILE A 163 0.78 8.39 -17.81
CA ILE A 163 0.93 8.11 -19.25
C ILE A 163 0.51 9.33 -20.06
N PRO A 164 1.09 9.55 -21.26
CA PRO A 164 0.63 10.61 -22.15
C PRO A 164 -0.83 10.42 -22.56
N LEU A 165 -1.59 11.51 -22.71
CA LEU A 165 -2.97 11.46 -23.21
C LEU A 165 -3.05 10.86 -24.62
N ALA A 166 -2.04 11.09 -25.46
CA ALA A 166 -1.97 10.51 -26.80
C ALA A 166 -2.00 8.97 -26.77
N ALA A 167 -1.28 8.34 -25.83
CA ALA A 167 -1.28 6.88 -25.70
C ALA A 167 -2.65 6.31 -25.30
N LEU A 168 -3.50 7.10 -24.62
CA LEU A 168 -4.87 6.72 -24.34
C LEU A 168 -5.78 6.92 -25.55
N ALA A 169 -5.58 7.99 -26.32
CA ALA A 169 -6.34 8.25 -27.54
C ALA A 169 -6.12 7.14 -28.58
N ASP A 170 -4.87 6.73 -28.77
CA ASP A 170 -4.49 5.69 -29.74
C ASP A 170 -5.14 4.32 -29.43
N LEU A 171 -5.50 4.04 -28.18
CA LEU A 171 -6.21 2.81 -27.78
C LEU A 171 -7.71 2.83 -28.10
N ALA A 172 -8.31 4.02 -28.29
CA ALA A 172 -9.74 4.16 -28.59
C ALA A 172 -10.04 4.04 -30.09
N ASP A 173 -9.04 4.28 -30.93
CA ASP A 173 -9.16 4.30 -32.40
C ASP A 173 -8.82 2.93 -33.06
N GLY A 174 -8.49 1.90 -32.29
CA GLY A 174 -8.15 0.54 -32.76
C GLY A 174 -9.06 -0.54 -32.19
#